data_AF-A0A2N3F2E7-F1
#
_entry.id   AF-A0A2N3F2E7-F1
#
_cell.length_a   1.000
_cell.length_b   1.000
_cell.length_c   1.000
_cell.angle_alpha   90.00
_cell.angle_beta   90.00
_cell.angle_gamma   90.00
#
_symmetry.space_group_name_H-M   'P 1'
#
loop_
_entity.id
_entity.type
_entity.pdbx_description
1 polymer ?
#
loop_
_entity_poly.entity_id
_entity_poly.type
_entity_poly.pdbx_seq_one_letter_code
_entity_poly.pdbx_strand_id
1 'polypeptide(L)'
;MNDRSFGAVLFDLDGVLTPTADVHMAAWRRMFTDFFTAHGITPEYTDDDYFAHVDGRPRYEGVQECLASRGVELPYGSPEDPPGDQTVCALGNSKNDAFNAVLREDGVDPFPGSVALLDVLQALGVPMAVVSSSRNAADVLKVAGLADRFEVVVDGKVAAAEGLPGKPAPDTYQYAARLLGVADSVSVVVEDAISGVQAG
;
A
#
# COMPACT_ATOMS: atom_id res chain seq x y z
N MET A 1 -10.74 34.44 0.67
CA MET A 1 -9.37 34.09 0.27
C MET A 1 -8.82 33.20 1.37
N ASN A 2 -8.48 31.95 1.07
CA ASN A 2 -7.85 31.04 2.03
C ASN A 2 -6.37 31.44 2.15
N ASP A 3 -5.96 31.90 3.32
CA ASP A 3 -4.58 32.27 3.67
C ASP A 3 -3.75 31.01 4.02
N ARG A 4 -3.87 29.95 3.23
CA ARG A 4 -3.16 28.69 3.47
C ARG A 4 -1.88 28.61 2.64
N SER A 5 -0.82 28.15 3.28
CA SER A 5 0.50 27.91 2.66
C SER A 5 0.58 26.61 1.84
N PHE A 6 -0.47 25.78 1.85
CA PHE A 6 -0.54 24.51 1.12
C PHE A 6 -1.85 24.39 0.32
N GLY A 7 -1.78 23.69 -0.80
CA GLY A 7 -2.85 23.53 -1.79
C GLY A 7 -3.52 22.15 -1.79
N ALA A 8 -2.88 21.11 -1.25
CA ALA A 8 -3.46 19.76 -1.13
C ALA A 8 -2.82 18.97 0.02
N VAL A 9 -3.49 17.89 0.45
CA VAL A 9 -2.92 16.89 1.35
C VAL A 9 -3.02 15.51 0.71
N LEU A 10 -1.88 14.82 0.61
CA LEU A 10 -1.74 13.49 0.03
C LEU A 10 -1.47 12.51 1.17
N PHE A 11 -2.39 11.60 1.40
CA PHE A 11 -2.33 10.64 2.49
C PHE A 11 -1.80 9.31 1.98
N ASP A 12 -0.87 8.70 2.71
CA ASP A 12 -0.80 7.25 2.69
C ASP A 12 -2.04 6.63 3.36
N LEU A 13 -2.23 5.34 3.16
CA LEU A 13 -3.37 4.59 3.68
C LEU A 13 -3.00 3.78 4.92
N ASP A 14 -1.99 2.94 4.79
CA ASP A 14 -1.61 1.96 5.79
C ASP A 14 -0.87 2.68 6.92
N GLY A 15 -1.30 2.50 8.17
CA GLY A 15 -0.68 3.20 9.32
C GLY A 15 -1.00 4.69 9.43
N VAL A 16 -1.54 5.32 8.38
CA VAL A 16 -1.98 6.72 8.38
C VAL A 16 -3.50 6.87 8.50
N LEU A 17 -4.27 6.29 7.58
CA LEU A 17 -5.74 6.39 7.60
C LEU A 17 -6.36 5.17 8.30
N THR A 18 -5.76 4.00 8.11
CA THR A 18 -6.27 2.72 8.62
C THR A 18 -5.15 1.88 9.24
N PRO A 19 -5.41 1.10 10.30
CA PRO A 19 -4.45 0.18 10.90
C PRO A 19 -4.31 -1.13 10.08
N THR A 20 -4.12 -1.01 8.77
CA THR A 20 -4.03 -2.16 7.85
C THR A 20 -2.64 -2.77 7.72
N ALA A 21 -1.62 -2.13 8.30
CA ALA A 21 -0.26 -2.68 8.37
C ALA A 21 -0.24 -4.08 9.00
N ASP A 22 -0.93 -4.27 10.15
CA ASP A 22 -1.02 -5.56 10.83
C ASP A 22 -1.72 -6.63 9.97
N VAL A 23 -2.76 -6.23 9.21
CA VAL A 23 -3.47 -7.12 8.28
C VAL A 23 -2.55 -7.55 7.13
N HIS A 24 -1.76 -6.61 6.60
CA HIS A 24 -0.74 -6.92 5.60
C HIS A 24 0.34 -7.85 6.15
N MET A 25 0.88 -7.58 7.34
CA MET A 25 1.88 -8.43 7.99
C MET A 25 1.36 -9.85 8.22
N ALA A 26 0.12 -10.00 8.71
CA ALA A 26 -0.50 -11.30 8.90
C ALA A 26 -0.68 -12.07 7.58
N ALA A 27 -1.13 -11.41 6.52
CA ALA A 27 -1.28 -12.02 5.20
C ALA A 27 0.06 -12.45 4.58
N TRP A 28 1.11 -11.63 4.75
CA TRP A 28 2.47 -11.97 4.33
C TRP A 28 3.01 -13.16 5.11
N ARG A 29 2.93 -13.11 6.44
CA ARG A 29 3.38 -14.18 7.32
C ARG A 29 2.75 -15.50 6.94
N ARG A 30 1.42 -15.53 6.79
CA ARG A 30 0.70 -16.74 6.36
C ARG A 30 1.24 -17.28 5.03
N MET A 31 1.29 -16.44 4.00
CA MET A 31 1.70 -16.88 2.67
C MET A 31 3.14 -17.41 2.65
N PHE A 32 4.09 -16.69 3.24
CA PHE A 32 5.49 -17.11 3.26
C PHE A 32 5.73 -18.31 4.18
N THR A 33 5.11 -18.38 5.36
CA THR A 33 5.21 -19.55 6.24
C THR A 33 4.68 -20.80 5.54
N ASP A 34 3.52 -20.71 4.89
CA ASP A 34 2.94 -21.84 4.14
C ASP A 34 3.88 -22.28 3.01
N PHE A 35 4.40 -21.33 2.22
CA PHE A 35 5.32 -21.60 1.11
C PHE A 35 6.65 -22.19 1.59
N PHE A 36 7.29 -21.59 2.59
CA PHE A 36 8.59 -22.05 3.11
C PHE A 36 8.48 -23.42 3.76
N THR A 37 7.41 -23.68 4.51
CA THR A 37 7.17 -25.00 5.12
C THR A 37 6.97 -26.07 4.05
N ALA A 38 6.14 -25.80 3.04
CA ALA A 38 5.86 -26.75 1.97
C ALA A 38 7.10 -27.10 1.13
N HIS A 39 8.04 -26.17 1.00
CA HIS A 39 9.26 -26.33 0.18
C HIS A 39 10.52 -26.60 1.00
N GLY A 40 10.42 -26.71 2.33
CA GLY A 40 11.58 -26.93 3.22
C GLY A 40 12.61 -25.81 3.19
N ILE A 41 12.18 -24.56 2.97
CA ILE A 41 13.04 -23.37 2.92
C ILE A 41 13.36 -22.91 4.35
N THR A 42 14.62 -22.60 4.61
CA THR A 42 15.09 -22.09 5.90
C THR A 42 16.00 -20.86 5.72
N PRO A 43 16.06 -19.93 6.69
CA PRO A 43 15.28 -19.89 7.94
C PRO A 43 13.78 -19.64 7.69
N GLU A 44 12.94 -19.97 8.68
CA GLU A 44 11.51 -19.68 8.66
C GLU A 44 11.26 -18.17 8.51
N TYR A 45 10.09 -17.81 7.97
CA TYR A 45 9.69 -16.41 7.83
C TYR A 45 9.40 -15.79 9.20
N THR A 46 9.90 -14.57 9.44
CA THR A 46 9.68 -13.81 10.67
C THR A 46 9.15 -12.41 10.38
N ASP A 47 8.78 -11.67 11.43
CA ASP A 47 8.35 -10.28 11.28
C ASP A 47 9.49 -9.35 10.84
N ASP A 48 10.74 -9.69 11.14
CA ASP A 48 11.90 -8.93 10.66
C ASP A 48 12.01 -8.98 9.13
N ASP A 49 11.56 -10.08 8.49
CA ASP A 49 11.55 -10.19 7.03
C ASP A 49 10.56 -9.22 6.38
N TYR A 50 9.45 -8.90 7.06
CA TYR A 50 8.50 -7.92 6.58
C TYR A 50 9.19 -6.56 6.43
N PHE A 51 9.81 -6.05 7.49
CA PHE A 51 10.46 -4.75 7.48
C PHE A 51 11.69 -4.70 6.56
N ALA A 52 12.43 -5.81 6.46
CA ALA A 52 13.64 -5.86 5.64
C ALA A 52 13.35 -5.94 4.13
N HIS A 53 12.31 -6.68 3.74
CA HIS A 53 12.15 -7.11 2.34
C HIS A 53 10.81 -6.73 1.70
N VAL A 54 9.80 -6.37 2.49
CA VAL A 54 8.42 -6.26 2.00
C VAL A 54 7.83 -4.87 2.23
N ASP A 55 8.09 -4.28 3.39
CA ASP A 55 7.48 -3.02 3.80
C ASP A 55 7.76 -1.87 2.80
N GLY A 56 6.71 -1.11 2.48
CA GLY A 56 6.74 -0.03 1.50
C GLY A 56 6.91 -0.43 0.02
N ARG A 57 7.18 -1.70 -0.31
CA ARG A 57 7.45 -2.15 -1.69
C ARG A 57 6.20 -2.61 -2.43
N PRO A 58 6.19 -2.52 -3.78
CA PRO A 58 5.19 -3.21 -4.59
C PRO A 58 5.16 -4.71 -4.29
N ARG A 59 3.96 -5.28 -4.30
CA ARG A 59 3.70 -6.66 -3.86
C ARG A 59 4.66 -7.70 -4.48
N TYR A 60 4.80 -7.71 -5.80
CA TYR A 60 5.60 -8.75 -6.48
C TYR A 60 7.09 -8.54 -6.24
N GLU A 61 7.55 -7.29 -6.12
CA GLU A 61 8.91 -6.98 -5.72
C GLU A 61 9.18 -7.46 -4.29
N GLY A 62 8.26 -7.24 -3.36
CA GLY A 62 8.36 -7.76 -2.00
C GLY A 62 8.42 -9.30 -1.94
N VAL A 63 7.66 -10.00 -2.79
CA VAL A 63 7.78 -11.45 -2.96
C VAL A 63 9.18 -11.81 -3.45
N GLN A 64 9.63 -11.20 -4.54
CA GLN A 64 10.91 -11.51 -5.16
C GLN A 64 12.09 -11.27 -4.20
N GLU A 65 12.10 -10.15 -3.49
CA GLU A 65 13.15 -9.79 -2.51
C GLU A 65 13.18 -10.77 -1.33
N CYS A 66 12.01 -11.12 -0.79
CA CYS A 66 11.93 -12.08 0.31
C CYS A 66 12.43 -13.47 -0.13
N LEU A 67 12.03 -13.95 -1.31
CA LEU A 67 12.53 -15.21 -1.88
C LEU A 67 14.04 -15.17 -2.12
N ALA A 68 14.54 -14.09 -2.71
CA ALA A 68 15.96 -13.90 -3.02
C ALA A 68 16.82 -13.90 -1.76
N SER A 69 16.33 -13.35 -0.64
CA SER A 69 17.05 -13.40 0.64
C SER A 69 17.25 -14.84 1.17
N ARG A 70 16.50 -15.81 0.65
CA ARG A 70 16.59 -17.25 0.97
C ARG A 70 17.25 -18.05 -0.17
N GLY A 71 17.79 -17.39 -1.18
CA GLY A 71 18.38 -18.02 -2.36
C GLY A 71 17.37 -18.78 -3.22
N VAL A 72 16.08 -18.43 -3.11
CA VAL A 72 15.00 -19.04 -3.89
C VAL A 72 14.70 -18.17 -5.08
N GLU A 73 14.74 -18.77 -6.27
CA GLU A 73 14.33 -18.12 -7.50
C GLU A 73 13.08 -18.81 -8.05
N LEU A 74 12.06 -18.02 -8.34
CA LEU A 74 10.89 -18.43 -9.10
C LEU A 74 10.83 -17.65 -10.41
N PRO A 75 10.25 -18.20 -11.47
CA PRO A 75 9.85 -17.40 -12.62
C PRO A 75 8.99 -16.22 -12.16
N TYR A 76 9.18 -15.06 -12.76
CA TYR A 76 8.41 -13.86 -12.39
C TYR A 76 6.90 -14.08 -12.59
N GLY A 77 6.51 -14.66 -13.72
CA GLY A 77 5.10 -14.94 -14.06
C GLY A 77 4.36 -13.74 -14.66
N SER A 78 3.04 -13.79 -14.60
CA SER A 78 2.12 -12.74 -15.07
C SER A 78 1.24 -12.25 -13.92
N PRO A 79 0.92 -10.95 -13.81
CA PRO A 79 -0.04 -10.46 -12.83
C PRO A 79 -1.42 -11.15 -12.89
N GLU A 80 -1.77 -11.72 -14.04
CA GLU A 80 -2.98 -12.50 -14.33
C GLU A 80 -2.88 -13.97 -13.91
N ASP A 81 -1.73 -14.43 -13.43
CA ASP A 81 -1.55 -15.79 -12.94
C ASP A 81 -2.54 -16.06 -11.80
N PRO A 82 -3.17 -17.24 -11.76
CA PRO A 82 -3.99 -17.61 -10.61
C PRO A 82 -3.13 -17.67 -9.33
N PRO A 83 -3.73 -17.44 -8.15
CA PRO A 83 -3.08 -17.69 -6.86
C PRO A 83 -2.46 -19.09 -6.82
N GLY A 84 -1.20 -19.16 -6.41
CA GLY A 84 -0.44 -20.40 -6.30
C GLY A 84 0.99 -20.15 -5.81
N ASP A 85 1.87 -21.10 -6.09
CA ASP A 85 3.27 -21.12 -5.64
C ASP A 85 4.29 -21.24 -6.79
N GLN A 86 3.81 -21.23 -8.04
CA GLN A 86 4.63 -21.53 -9.22
C GLN A 86 5.44 -20.33 -9.73
N THR A 87 4.98 -19.10 -9.45
CA THR A 87 5.62 -17.85 -9.91
C THR A 87 5.58 -16.79 -8.80
N VAL A 88 6.43 -15.77 -8.93
CA VAL A 88 6.41 -14.59 -8.03
C VAL A 88 5.02 -13.94 -8.05
N CYS A 89 4.42 -13.78 -9.23
CA CYS A 89 3.08 -13.21 -9.35
C CYS A 89 2.00 -14.10 -8.71
N ALA A 90 2.06 -15.42 -8.88
CA ALA A 90 1.11 -16.36 -8.27
C ALA A 90 1.16 -16.34 -6.74
N LEU A 91 2.36 -16.29 -6.13
CA LEU A 91 2.52 -16.15 -4.67
C LEU A 91 1.99 -14.82 -4.16
N GLY A 92 2.29 -13.73 -4.87
CA GLY A 92 1.73 -12.42 -4.56
C GLY A 92 0.20 -12.44 -4.61
N ASN A 93 -0.39 -13.12 -5.60
CA ASN A 93 -1.83 -13.27 -5.73
C ASN A 93 -2.43 -14.13 -4.58
N SER A 94 -1.74 -15.17 -4.12
CA SER A 94 -2.10 -15.92 -2.90
C SER A 94 -2.12 -15.03 -1.64
N LYS A 95 -1.12 -14.16 -1.47
CA LYS A 95 -1.12 -13.19 -0.37
C LYS A 95 -2.28 -12.20 -0.46
N ASN A 96 -2.62 -11.77 -1.67
CA ASN A 96 -3.75 -10.86 -1.88
C ASN A 96 -5.09 -11.49 -1.47
N ASP A 97 -5.28 -12.77 -1.78
CA ASP A 97 -6.48 -13.50 -1.36
C ASP A 97 -6.56 -13.63 0.15
N ALA A 98 -5.42 -13.93 0.82
CA ALA A 98 -5.35 -13.94 2.27
C ALA A 98 -5.69 -12.57 2.87
N PHE A 99 -5.15 -11.48 2.33
CA PHE A 99 -5.46 -10.12 2.79
C PHE A 99 -6.94 -9.78 2.63
N ASN A 100 -7.52 -10.06 1.45
CA ASN A 100 -8.92 -9.78 1.17
C ASN A 100 -9.88 -10.65 1.98
N ALA A 101 -9.47 -11.85 2.40
CA ALA A 101 -10.25 -12.67 3.33
C ALA A 101 -10.31 -11.99 4.70
N VAL A 102 -9.16 -11.64 5.27
CA VAL A 102 -9.09 -10.98 6.59
C VAL A 102 -9.84 -9.66 6.58
N LEU A 103 -9.64 -8.81 5.58
CA LEU A 103 -10.34 -7.52 5.48
C LEU A 103 -11.88 -7.66 5.42
N ARG A 104 -12.38 -8.73 4.79
CA ARG A 104 -13.84 -8.99 4.71
C ARG A 104 -14.40 -9.60 5.97
N GLU A 105 -13.64 -10.42 6.67
CA GLU A 105 -14.07 -11.11 7.89
C GLU A 105 -14.01 -10.19 9.11
N ASP A 106 -12.91 -9.45 9.25
CA ASP A 106 -12.63 -8.65 10.45
C ASP A 106 -12.99 -7.16 10.27
N GLY A 107 -13.11 -6.69 9.02
CA GLY A 107 -13.29 -5.28 8.71
C GLY A 107 -12.03 -4.44 9.01
N VAL A 108 -12.18 -3.11 8.96
CA VAL A 108 -11.17 -2.18 9.47
C VAL A 108 -11.82 -0.85 9.82
N ASP A 109 -11.52 -0.34 11.02
CA ASP A 109 -11.93 0.99 11.44
C ASP A 109 -10.80 2.00 11.19
N PRO A 110 -11.09 3.19 10.63
CA PRO A 110 -10.07 4.21 10.44
C PRO A 110 -9.61 4.82 11.77
N PHE A 111 -8.40 5.39 11.79
CA PHE A 111 -7.91 6.07 12.97
C PHE A 111 -8.79 7.29 13.31
N PRO A 112 -9.30 7.42 14.56
CA PRO A 112 -10.16 8.54 14.93
C PRO A 112 -9.52 9.92 14.70
N GLY A 113 -8.21 10.03 14.94
CA GLY A 113 -7.46 11.26 14.67
C GLY A 113 -7.40 11.62 13.19
N SER A 114 -7.24 10.62 12.32
CA SER A 114 -7.23 10.80 10.87
C SER A 114 -8.60 11.22 10.36
N VAL A 115 -9.68 10.61 10.86
CA VAL A 115 -11.06 11.05 10.55
C VAL A 115 -11.29 12.50 10.95
N ALA A 116 -10.86 12.90 12.15
CA ALA A 116 -11.00 14.28 12.60
C ALA A 116 -10.22 15.28 11.71
N LEU A 117 -9.03 14.90 11.24
CA LEU A 117 -8.26 15.71 10.29
C LEU A 117 -8.97 15.82 8.93
N LEU A 118 -9.48 14.70 8.39
CA LEU A 118 -10.23 14.69 7.14
C LEU A 118 -11.47 15.59 7.21
N ASP A 119 -12.22 15.55 8.32
CA ASP A 119 -13.38 16.41 8.52
C ASP A 119 -13.00 17.90 8.49
N VAL A 120 -11.89 18.28 9.13
CA VAL A 120 -11.37 19.66 9.09
C VAL A 120 -10.98 20.04 7.66
N LEU A 121 -10.18 19.22 6.97
CA LEU A 121 -9.71 19.50 5.62
C LEU A 121 -10.88 19.62 4.62
N GLN A 122 -11.89 18.76 4.74
CA GLN A 122 -13.09 18.80 3.92
C GLN A 122 -13.93 20.06 4.17
N ALA A 123 -14.17 20.44 5.44
CA ALA A 123 -14.88 21.69 5.78
C ALA A 123 -14.15 22.93 5.25
N LEU A 124 -12.83 22.82 5.15
CA LEU A 124 -11.92 23.83 4.65
C LEU A 124 -11.77 23.83 3.11
N GLY A 125 -12.38 22.87 2.41
CA GLY A 125 -12.30 22.72 0.96
C GLY A 125 -10.90 22.40 0.44
N VAL A 126 -10.08 21.70 1.23
CA VAL A 126 -8.73 21.26 0.81
C VAL A 126 -8.87 20.02 -0.08
N PRO A 127 -8.29 20.02 -1.29
CA PRO A 127 -8.15 18.81 -2.10
C PRO A 127 -7.34 17.73 -1.38
N MET A 128 -7.85 16.50 -1.39
CA MET A 128 -7.21 15.36 -0.73
C MET A 128 -7.11 14.18 -1.70
N ALA A 129 -6.01 13.44 -1.61
CA ALA A 129 -5.81 12.18 -2.32
C ALA A 129 -5.25 11.10 -1.40
N VAL A 130 -5.48 9.85 -1.76
CA VAL A 130 -4.78 8.69 -1.18
C VAL A 130 -3.72 8.21 -2.15
N VAL A 131 -2.52 7.91 -1.64
CA VAL A 131 -1.39 7.37 -2.40
C VAL A 131 -0.85 6.15 -1.66
N SER A 132 -1.00 4.95 -2.20
CA SER A 132 -0.59 3.70 -1.54
C SER A 132 0.10 2.75 -2.51
N SER A 133 1.14 2.05 -2.05
CA SER A 133 1.78 0.95 -2.80
C SER A 133 0.88 -0.28 -2.90
N SER A 134 -0.17 -0.38 -2.08
CA SER A 134 -1.12 -1.48 -2.07
C SER A 134 -2.05 -1.43 -3.28
N ARG A 135 -2.39 -2.60 -3.83
CA ARG A 135 -3.42 -2.73 -4.89
C ARG A 135 -4.85 -2.82 -4.33
N ASN A 136 -4.98 -2.72 -3.01
CA ASN A 136 -6.23 -2.92 -2.26
C ASN A 136 -6.77 -1.61 -1.66
N ALA A 137 -6.17 -0.46 -1.99
CA ALA A 137 -6.50 0.81 -1.34
C ALA A 137 -7.99 1.17 -1.44
N ALA A 138 -8.59 1.00 -2.63
CA ALA A 138 -10.02 1.26 -2.83
C ALA A 138 -10.93 0.36 -1.97
N ASP A 139 -10.57 -0.93 -1.82
CA ASP A 139 -11.34 -1.87 -1.01
C ASP A 139 -11.24 -1.55 0.48
N VAL A 140 -10.03 -1.20 0.96
CA VAL A 140 -9.79 -0.76 2.35
C VAL A 140 -10.59 0.51 2.64
N LEU A 141 -10.52 1.53 1.78
CA LEU A 141 -11.29 2.77 1.94
C LEU A 141 -12.79 2.52 1.99
N LYS A 142 -13.29 1.58 1.18
CA LYS A 142 -14.71 1.21 1.18
C LYS A 142 -15.11 0.55 2.50
N VAL A 143 -14.34 -0.42 2.99
CA VAL A 143 -14.61 -1.11 4.25
C VAL A 143 -14.50 -0.15 5.44
N ALA A 144 -13.53 0.77 5.41
CA ALA A 144 -13.34 1.81 6.43
C ALA A 144 -14.38 2.94 6.39
N GLY A 145 -15.29 2.96 5.41
CA GLY A 145 -16.27 4.04 5.24
C GLY A 145 -15.65 5.38 4.82
N LEU A 146 -14.48 5.36 4.17
CA LEU A 146 -13.73 6.54 3.74
C LEU A 146 -13.73 6.77 2.23
N ALA A 147 -14.27 5.85 1.42
CA ALA A 147 -14.22 5.93 -0.04
C ALA A 147 -14.73 7.26 -0.61
N ASP A 148 -15.84 7.78 -0.07
CA ASP A 148 -16.46 9.03 -0.56
C ASP A 148 -15.72 10.31 -0.13
N ARG A 149 -14.63 10.19 0.65
CA ARG A 149 -13.82 11.32 1.14
C ARG A 149 -12.75 11.76 0.14
N PHE A 150 -12.41 10.92 -0.83
CA PHE A 150 -11.28 11.12 -1.73
C PHE A 150 -11.71 11.06 -3.20
N GLU A 151 -11.46 12.14 -3.94
CA GLU A 151 -11.68 12.18 -5.39
C GLU A 151 -10.59 11.40 -6.14
N VAL A 152 -9.37 11.39 -5.59
CA VAL A 152 -8.18 10.78 -6.20
C VAL A 152 -7.63 9.70 -5.28
N VAL A 153 -7.51 8.48 -5.82
CA VAL A 153 -6.83 7.34 -5.19
C VAL A 153 -5.81 6.80 -6.18
N VAL A 154 -4.53 6.95 -5.85
CA VAL A 154 -3.39 6.42 -6.61
C VAL A 154 -2.89 5.19 -5.87
N ASP A 155 -3.36 4.01 -6.30
CA ASP A 155 -3.00 2.73 -5.70
C ASP A 155 -1.98 1.98 -6.58
N GLY A 156 -1.54 0.79 -6.14
CA GLY A 156 -0.60 -0.03 -6.89
C GLY A 156 -1.11 -0.50 -8.27
N LYS A 157 -2.43 -0.45 -8.54
CA LYS A 157 -2.98 -0.73 -9.88
C LYS A 157 -2.79 0.48 -10.78
N VAL A 158 -3.06 1.69 -10.27
CA VAL A 158 -2.83 2.95 -10.99
C VAL A 158 -1.34 3.12 -11.29
N ALA A 159 -0.47 2.90 -10.31
CA ALA A 159 0.98 2.99 -10.49
C ALA A 159 1.48 2.06 -11.61
N ALA A 160 1.01 0.81 -11.64
CA ALA A 160 1.37 -0.13 -12.70
C ALA A 160 0.83 0.29 -14.08
N ALA A 161 -0.41 0.78 -14.15
CA ALA A 161 -1.04 1.20 -15.41
C ALA A 161 -0.35 2.43 -16.02
N GLU A 162 0.09 3.36 -15.18
CA GLU A 162 0.74 4.61 -15.57
C GLU A 162 2.27 4.51 -15.63
N GLY A 163 2.84 3.35 -15.29
CA GLY A 163 4.29 3.12 -15.28
C GLY A 163 5.03 3.97 -14.25
N LEU A 164 4.40 4.24 -13.10
CA LEU A 164 4.95 5.08 -12.02
C LEU A 164 5.82 4.22 -11.10
N PRO A 165 7.11 4.56 -10.94
CA PRO A 165 7.95 4.00 -9.88
C PRO A 165 7.30 4.13 -8.51
N GLY A 166 7.36 3.06 -7.70
CA GLY A 166 6.87 3.06 -6.33
C GLY A 166 7.80 3.80 -5.36
N LYS A 167 7.33 4.01 -4.12
CA LYS A 167 8.15 4.57 -3.02
C LYS A 167 9.47 3.79 -2.90
N PRO A 168 10.63 4.44 -2.72
CA PRO A 168 10.82 5.84 -2.32
C PRO A 168 10.85 6.86 -3.47
N ALA A 169 10.54 6.45 -4.71
CA ALA A 169 10.42 7.42 -5.80
C ALA A 169 9.16 8.29 -5.61
N PRO A 170 9.20 9.59 -5.97
CA PRO A 170 8.12 10.54 -5.71
C PRO A 170 6.94 10.42 -6.69
N ASP A 171 7.08 9.64 -7.76
CA ASP A 171 6.20 9.65 -8.94
C ASP A 171 4.72 9.44 -8.61
N THR A 172 4.38 8.58 -7.64
CA THR A 172 2.99 8.34 -7.25
C THR A 172 2.36 9.53 -6.54
N TYR A 173 3.12 10.26 -5.70
CA TYR A 173 2.65 11.49 -5.06
C TYR A 173 2.54 12.66 -6.06
N GLN A 174 3.54 12.82 -6.93
CA GLN A 174 3.51 13.83 -8.00
C GLN A 174 2.33 13.61 -8.95
N TYR A 175 2.06 12.34 -9.29
CA TYR A 175 0.91 11.98 -10.09
C TYR A 175 -0.41 12.33 -9.38
N ALA A 176 -0.54 12.04 -8.09
CA ALA A 176 -1.72 12.40 -7.30
C ALA A 176 -1.93 13.93 -7.22
N ALA A 177 -0.88 14.70 -6.97
CA ALA A 177 -0.94 16.16 -6.96
C ALA A 177 -1.38 16.72 -8.32
N ARG A 178 -0.84 16.17 -9.40
CA ARG A 178 -1.24 16.52 -10.78
C ARG A 178 -2.71 16.24 -11.04
N LEU A 179 -3.24 15.10 -10.59
CA LEU A 179 -4.67 14.78 -10.74
C LEU A 179 -5.56 15.75 -9.95
N LEU A 180 -5.11 16.23 -8.80
CA LEU A 180 -5.80 17.27 -8.03
C LEU A 180 -5.63 18.69 -8.62
N GLY A 181 -4.79 18.86 -9.65
CA GLY A 181 -4.47 20.17 -10.22
C GLY A 181 -3.65 21.06 -9.29
N VAL A 182 -2.88 20.48 -8.37
CA VAL A 182 -2.07 21.19 -7.37
C VAL A 182 -0.59 20.94 -7.63
N ALA A 183 0.25 21.97 -7.47
CA ALA A 183 1.69 21.84 -7.64
C ALA A 183 2.34 21.12 -6.45
N ASP A 184 3.31 20.24 -6.71
CA ASP A 184 4.03 19.46 -5.70
C ASP A 184 4.59 20.33 -4.58
N SER A 185 5.13 21.51 -4.90
CA SER A 185 5.73 22.45 -3.95
C SER A 185 4.76 23.02 -2.90
N VAL A 186 3.45 22.82 -3.08
CA VAL A 186 2.42 23.23 -2.13
C VAL A 186 1.56 22.06 -1.68
N SER A 187 1.96 20.82 -1.98
CA SER A 187 1.31 19.61 -1.46
C SER A 187 1.96 19.20 -0.14
N VAL A 188 1.16 18.65 0.78
CA VAL A 188 1.65 18.07 2.03
C VAL A 188 1.43 16.57 1.99
N VAL A 189 2.45 15.78 2.29
CA VAL A 189 2.35 14.32 2.42
C VAL A 189 2.19 13.95 3.90
N VAL A 190 1.27 13.02 4.20
CA VAL A 190 1.11 12.41 5.51
C VAL A 190 1.41 10.92 5.39
N GLU A 191 2.40 10.46 6.14
CA GLU A 191 3.06 9.16 5.94
C GLU A 191 3.61 8.61 7.26
N ASP A 192 3.70 7.29 7.38
CA ASP A 192 4.25 6.60 8.55
C ASP A 192 5.56 5.83 8.26
N ALA A 193 5.86 5.53 6.99
CA ALA A 193 7.07 4.82 6.59
C ALA A 193 8.21 5.74 6.07
N ILE A 194 9.46 5.36 6.32
CA ILE A 194 10.65 6.10 5.88
C ILE A 194 10.68 6.26 4.35
N SER A 195 10.34 5.20 3.61
CA SER A 195 10.35 5.22 2.13
C SER A 195 9.29 6.18 1.58
N GLY A 196 8.12 6.29 2.24
CA GLY A 196 7.12 7.27 1.86
C GLY A 196 7.54 8.71 2.21
N VAL A 197 8.18 8.92 3.37
CA VAL A 197 8.71 10.24 3.74
C VAL A 197 9.81 10.69 2.77
N GLN A 198 10.58 9.75 2.20
CA GLN A 198 11.56 10.05 1.16
C GLN A 198 10.92 10.36 -0.21
N ALA A 199 9.74 9.79 -0.47
CA ALA A 199 8.99 9.99 -1.70
C ALA A 199 8.20 11.31 -1.72
N GLY A 200 7.81 11.84 -0.55
CA GLY A 200 7.13 13.14 -0.40
C GLY A 200 8.10 14.32 -0.38
#